data_AF-A0A845XTY6-F1
#
_entry.id   AF-A0A845XTY6-F1
#
_cell.length_a   1.000
_cell.length_b   1.000
_cell.length_c   1.000
_cell.angle_alpha   90.00
_cell.angle_beta   90.00
_cell.angle_gamma   90.00
#
_symmetry.space_group_name_H-M   'P 1'
#
loop_
_entity.id
_entity.type
_entity.pdbx_description
1 polymer ?
#
loop_
_entity_poly.entity_id
_entity_poly.type
_entity_poly.pdbx_seq_one_letter_code
_entity_poly.pdbx_strand_id
1 'polypeptide(L)' 'MDKLDVYRQHIQDLLKKRASIKSANLAIQTQLIFDTERDHYQIVNTGWK' A
#
# COMPACT_ATOMS: atom_id res chain seq x y z
N MET A 1 10.00 -0.85 -21.56
CA MET A 1 8.87 -0.30 -20.78
C MET A 1 8.19 -1.40 -19.97
N ASP A 2 7.78 -2.51 -20.59
CA ASP A 2 6.95 -3.57 -19.99
C ASP A 2 7.38 -4.08 -18.60
N LYS A 3 8.68 -4.30 -18.39
CA LYS A 3 9.18 -4.85 -17.12
C LYS A 3 8.90 -3.93 -15.93
N LEU A 4 9.01 -2.62 -16.13
CA LEU A 4 8.79 -1.63 -15.08
C LEU A 4 7.31 -1.60 -14.70
N ASP A 5 6.42 -1.54 -15.68
CA ASP A 5 4.98 -1.50 -15.45
C ASP A 5 4.48 -2.81 -14.80
N VAL A 6 5.05 -3.95 -15.17
CA VAL A 6 4.81 -5.24 -14.51
C VAL A 6 5.22 -5.19 -13.02
N TYR A 7 6.39 -4.65 -12.69
CA TYR A 7 6.79 -4.52 -11.29
C TYR A 7 5.91 -3.56 -10.51
N ARG A 8 5.57 -2.40 -11.09
CA ARG A 8 4.65 -1.44 -10.46
C ARG A 8 3.31 -2.09 -10.14
N GLN A 9 2.77 -2.86 -11.07
CA GLN A 9 1.52 -3.61 -10.88
C GLN A 9 1.65 -4.63 -9.73
N HIS A 10 2.70 -5.45 -9.74
CA HIS A 10 2.92 -6.44 -8.70
C HIS A 10 3.09 -5.83 -7.30
N ILE A 11 3.80 -4.69 -7.18
CA ILE A 11 3.98 -3.99 -5.92
C ILE A 11 2.65 -3.44 -5.40
N GLN A 12 1.88 -2.78 -6.28
CA GLN A 12 0.57 -2.24 -5.90
C GLN A 12 -0.40 -3.34 -5.48
N ASP A 13 -0.45 -4.47 -6.19
CA ASP A 13 -1.32 -5.60 -5.87
C ASP A 13 -0.94 -6.24 -4.53
N LEU A 14 0.36 -6.40 -4.29
CA LEU A 14 0.88 -6.89 -3.00
C LEU A 14 0.46 -5.98 -1.84
N LEU A 15 0.61 -4.67 -1.99
CA LEU A 15 0.27 -3.71 -0.93
C LEU A 15 -1.24 -3.63 -0.70
N LYS A 16 -2.07 -3.65 -1.76
CA LYS A 16 -3.53 -3.76 -1.65
C LYS A 16 -3.95 -5.01 -0.88
N LYS A 17 -3.33 -6.16 -1.18
CA LYS A 17 -3.60 -7.42 -0.46
C LYS A 17 -3.20 -7.34 1.01
N ARG A 18 -2.12 -6.64 1.35
CA ARG A 18 -1.71 -6.44 2.74
C ARG A 18 -2.63 -5.48 3.48
N ALA A 19 -3.08 -4.40 2.84
CA ALA A 19 -3.95 -3.40 3.45
C ALA A 19 -5.37 -3.91 3.71
N SER A 20 -5.83 -4.95 3.02
CA SER A 20 -7.13 -5.57 3.30
C SER A 20 -7.18 -6.29 4.66
N ILE A 21 -6.03 -6.62 5.23
CA ILE A 21 -5.91 -7.15 6.59
C ILE A 21 -6.11 -5.98 7.57
N LYS A 22 -7.32 -5.87 8.11
CA LYS A 22 -7.67 -4.79 9.05
C LYS A 22 -6.97 -4.97 10.39
N SER A 23 -6.57 -3.84 10.97
CA SER A 23 -6.13 -3.79 12.38
C SER A 23 -7.25 -4.27 13.30
N ALA A 24 -6.89 -4.98 14.37
CA ALA A 24 -7.82 -5.33 15.43
C ALA A 24 -8.32 -4.09 16.20
N ASN A 25 -7.52 -3.01 16.22
CA ASN A 25 -7.93 -1.72 16.77
C ASN A 25 -8.58 -0.87 15.68
N LEU A 26 -9.88 -0.58 15.84
CA LEU A 26 -10.69 0.23 14.92
C LEU A 26 -10.24 1.71 14.87
N ALA A 27 -9.52 2.20 15.89
CA ALA A 27 -8.92 3.53 15.89
C ALA A 27 -7.65 3.61 15.03
N ILE A 28 -7.13 2.47 14.56
CA ILE A 28 -6.00 2.38 13.63
C ILE A 28 -6.52 2.10 12.23
N GLN A 29 -6.26 3.02 11.31
CA GLN A 29 -6.58 2.92 9.90
C GLN A 29 -5.34 2.60 9.07
N THR A 30 -5.47 1.62 8.19
CA THR A 30 -4.46 1.28 7.20
C THR A 30 -4.70 2.11 5.93
N GLN A 31 -3.67 2.85 5.49
CA GLN A 31 -3.70 3.68 4.30
C GLN A 31 -2.65 3.21 3.28
N LEU A 32 -2.96 3.41 2.00
CA LEU A 32 -2.06 3.12 0.87
C LEU A 32 -1.67 4.42 0.19
N ILE A 33 -0.38 4.62 -0.04
CA ILE A 33 0.16 5.79 -0.73
C ILE A 33 1.02 5.29 -1.89
N PHE A 34 0.59 5.60 -3.12
CA PHE A 34 1.30 5.26 -4.35
C PHE A 34 1.67 6.54 -5.10
N ASP A 35 2.96 6.83 -5.15
CA ASP A 35 3.56 7.83 -6.03
C ASP A 35 4.18 7.07 -7.20
N THR A 36 3.43 6.95 -8.29
CA THR A 36 3.85 6.24 -9.51
C THR A 36 4.80 7.06 -10.37
N GLU A 37 4.93 8.36 -10.14
CA GLU A 37 5.86 9.22 -10.86
C GLU A 37 7.29 9.07 -10.32
N ARG A 38 7.42 8.86 -8.99
CA ARG A 38 8.71 8.70 -8.29
C ARG A 38 8.99 7.27 -7.83
N ASP A 39 8.12 6.33 -8.19
CA ASP A 39 8.21 4.91 -7.81
C ASP A 39 8.27 4.68 -6.28
N HIS A 40 7.43 5.40 -5.53
CA HIS A 40 7.28 5.20 -4.08
C HIS A 40 5.94 4.55 -3.74
N TYR A 41 5.99 3.45 -2.99
CA TYR A 41 4.82 2.65 -2.65
C TYR A 41 4.82 2.31 -1.16
N GLN A 42 3.85 2.83 -0.41
CA GLN A 42 3.83 2.72 1.04
C GLN A 42 2.48 2.21 1.54
N ILE A 43 2.54 1.50 2.67
CA ILE A 43 1.41 1.15 3.52
C ILE A 43 1.66 1.76 4.89
N VAL A 44 0.71 2.54 5.40
CA VAL A 44 0.88 3.30 6.64
C VAL A 44 -0.29 3.01 7.56
N ASN A 45 0.00 2.71 8.82
CA ASN A 45 -1.00 2.59 9.87
C ASN A 45 -1.05 3.91 10.63
N THR A 46 -2.19 4.58 10.62
CA THR A 46 -2.41 5.88 11.27
C THR A 46 -3.57 5.78 12.24
N GLY A 47 -3.46 6.43 13.40
CA GLY A 47 -4.49 6.32 14.43
C GLY A 47 -3.94 6.54 15.83
N TRP A 48 -4.76 6.17 16.81
CA TRP A 48 -4.46 6.34 18.23
C TRP A 48 -4.49 4.99 18.95
N LYS A 49 -3.63 4.85 19.97
CA LYS A 49 -3.57 3.66 20.85
C LYS A 49 -3.78 4.09 22.29
#